data_AF-A0A972UZ35-F1
#
_entry.id   AF-A0A972UZ35-F1
#
_cell.length_a   1.000
_cell.length_b   1.000
_cell.length_c   1.000
_cell.angle_alpha   90.00
_cell.angle_beta   90.00
_cell.angle_gamma   90.00
#
_symmetry.space_group_name_H-M   'P 1'
#
loop_
_entity.id
_entity.type
_entity.pdbx_description
1 polymer ?
#
loop_
_entity_poly.entity_id
_entity_poly.type
_entity_poly.pdbx_seq_one_letter_code
_entity_poly.pdbx_strand_id
1 'polypeptide(L)'
;MKTKQFNPYDWIPKPATKKQAPPVPVEKSTTGLEHDTEVIVRRIESYQLDLTLNYQDWLTIGFALADYFGENGRNYFHRLSRFYPGYDFNNCNRQYDKCLSGRRSGVTIKTFFYLAQSAGINIRV
;
A
#
# COMPACT_ATOMS: atom_id res chain seq x y z
N MET A 1 13.98 3.57 -61.60
CA MET A 1 14.47 2.79 -60.45
C MET A 1 14.77 3.79 -59.34
N LYS A 2 14.01 3.79 -58.23
CA LYS A 2 14.21 4.77 -57.13
C LYS A 2 15.05 4.11 -56.03
N THR A 3 16.20 4.70 -55.74
CA THR A 3 17.16 4.24 -54.74
C THR A 3 16.59 4.42 -53.33
N LYS A 4 16.68 3.37 -52.49
CA LYS A 4 16.33 3.43 -51.07
C LYS A 4 17.37 4.29 -50.36
N GLN A 5 16.94 5.41 -49.81
CA GLN A 5 17.78 6.31 -49.03
C GLN A 5 18.04 5.67 -47.66
N PHE A 6 19.30 5.33 -47.39
CA PHE A 6 19.72 4.71 -46.13
C PHE A 6 19.58 5.75 -45.00
N ASN A 7 18.76 5.43 -44.00
CA ASN A 7 18.51 6.30 -42.85
C ASN A 7 19.29 5.76 -41.63
N PRO A 8 20.29 6.48 -41.10
CA PRO A 8 21.15 6.02 -39.99
C PRO A 8 20.42 5.71 -38.68
N TYR A 9 19.16 6.14 -38.54
CA TYR A 9 18.34 5.94 -37.36
C TYR A 9 17.76 4.51 -37.24
N ASP A 10 17.79 3.71 -38.31
CA ASP A 10 17.21 2.36 -38.29
C ASP A 10 18.03 1.36 -37.46
N TRP A 11 19.31 1.68 -37.21
CA TRP A 11 20.22 0.83 -36.44
C TRP A 11 20.34 1.23 -34.96
N ILE A 12 19.63 2.27 -34.50
CA ILE A 12 19.66 2.64 -33.08
C ILE A 12 18.85 1.61 -32.30
N PRO A 13 19.45 0.84 -31.37
CA PRO A 13 18.69 -0.09 -30.55
C PRO A 13 17.72 0.71 -29.68
N LYS A 14 16.43 0.59 -29.98
CA LYS A 14 15.36 1.19 -29.19
C LYS A 14 15.44 0.60 -27.78
N PRO A 15 15.46 1.43 -26.71
CA PRO A 15 15.52 0.90 -25.36
C PRO A 15 14.31 -0.01 -25.15
N ALA A 16 14.60 -1.25 -24.77
CA ALA A 16 13.60 -2.29 -24.54
C ALA A 16 12.52 -1.76 -23.62
N THR A 17 11.33 -1.54 -24.18
CA THR A 17 10.15 -1.11 -23.46
C THR A 17 9.74 -2.27 -22.58
N LYS A 18 10.20 -2.25 -21.31
CA LYS A 18 9.53 -3.00 -20.24
C LYS A 18 8.05 -2.70 -20.40
N LYS A 19 7.22 -3.74 -20.51
CA LYS A 19 5.75 -3.66 -20.52
C LYS A 19 5.30 -2.91 -19.27
N GLN A 20 5.29 -1.60 -19.35
CA GLN A 20 4.66 -0.71 -18.41
C GLN A 20 3.19 -0.77 -18.77
N ALA A 21 2.41 -1.32 -17.85
CA ALA A 21 0.97 -1.09 -17.81
C ALA A 21 0.71 0.42 -17.94
N PRO A 22 -0.41 0.84 -18.57
CA PRO A 22 -0.59 2.21 -19.06
C PRO A 22 -0.32 3.26 -17.96
N PRO A 23 0.24 4.43 -18.33
CA PRO A 23 0.36 5.54 -17.41
C PRO A 23 -1.04 6.13 -17.24
N VAL A 24 -1.79 5.58 -16.30
CA VAL A 24 -2.99 6.25 -15.80
C VAL A 24 -2.55 7.57 -15.14
N PRO A 25 -3.14 8.72 -15.49
CA PRO A 25 -2.96 9.95 -14.73
C PRO A 25 -3.59 9.71 -13.35
N VAL A 26 -2.78 9.38 -12.33
CA VAL A 26 -3.24 9.30 -10.94
C VAL A 26 -3.27 10.71 -10.37
N GLU A 27 -4.20 11.52 -10.86
CA GLU A 27 -4.61 12.75 -10.20
C GLU A 27 -5.86 12.45 -9.36
N LYS A 28 -5.69 12.46 -8.04
CA LYS A 28 -6.71 12.89 -7.06
C LYS A 28 -7.98 12.02 -6.96
N SER A 29 -7.80 10.75 -6.58
CA SER A 29 -8.80 10.02 -5.78
C SER A 29 -8.26 9.73 -4.38
N THR A 30 -7.40 10.60 -3.85
CA THR A 30 -6.78 10.43 -2.53
C THR A 30 -7.82 10.51 -1.42
N THR A 31 -8.72 11.49 -1.51
CA THR A 31 -9.72 11.76 -0.47
C THR A 31 -10.69 10.61 -0.22
N GLY A 32 -11.07 9.87 -1.27
CA GLY A 32 -11.97 8.72 -1.14
C GLY A 32 -11.30 7.59 -0.37
N LEU A 33 -10.11 7.18 -0.78
CA LEU A 33 -9.40 6.06 -0.17
C LEU A 33 -8.96 6.35 1.27
N GLU A 34 -8.57 7.60 1.55
CA GLU A 34 -8.30 8.06 2.91
C GLU A 34 -9.55 7.96 3.78
N HIS A 35 -10.71 8.39 3.27
CA HIS A 35 -11.99 8.25 3.95
C HIS A 35 -12.36 6.78 4.19
N ASP A 36 -12.24 5.93 3.16
CA ASP A 36 -12.51 4.50 3.25
C ASP A 36 -11.62 3.83 4.30
N THR A 37 -10.33 4.18 4.33
CA THR A 37 -9.38 3.68 5.32
C THR A 37 -9.77 4.10 6.73
N GLU A 38 -10.12 5.37 6.95
CA GLU A 38 -10.56 5.86 8.26
C GLU A 38 -11.87 5.19 8.71
N VAL A 39 -12.83 4.99 7.81
CA VAL A 39 -14.07 4.26 8.12
C VAL A 39 -13.77 2.82 8.52
N ILE A 40 -12.90 2.14 7.78
CA ILE A 40 -12.50 0.75 8.08
C ILE A 40 -11.77 0.67 9.42
N VAL A 41 -10.83 1.59 9.70
CA VAL A 41 -10.11 1.65 10.99
C VAL A 41 -11.10 1.86 12.14
N ARG A 42 -12.02 2.82 12.03
CA ARG A 42 -13.07 3.03 13.05
C ARG A 42 -13.96 1.81 13.25
N ARG A 43 -14.27 1.10 12.17
CA ARG A 43 -15.06 -0.12 12.22
C ARG A 43 -14.30 -1.21 12.98
N ILE A 44 -13.01 -1.39 12.70
CA ILE A 44 -12.13 -2.31 13.45
C ILE A 44 -12.07 -1.91 14.93
N GLU A 45 -11.93 -0.62 15.23
CA GLU A 45 -11.93 -0.12 16.61
C GLU A 45 -13.26 -0.40 17.33
N SER A 46 -14.39 -0.29 16.63
CA SER A 46 -15.72 -0.57 17.20
C SER A 46 -15.95 -2.05 17.47
N TYR A 47 -15.42 -2.93 16.61
CA TYR A 47 -15.47 -4.39 16.83
C TYR A 47 -14.39 -4.88 17.80
N GLN A 48 -13.43 -4.02 18.16
CA GLN A 48 -12.22 -4.37 18.93
C GLN A 48 -11.52 -5.62 18.35
N LEU A 49 -11.48 -5.70 17.02
CA LEU A 49 -11.00 -6.88 16.34
C LEU A 49 -9.49 -6.80 16.15
N ASP A 50 -8.78 -7.82 16.60
CA ASP A 50 -7.35 -7.92 16.38
C ASP A 50 -7.06 -8.42 14.96
N LEU A 51 -6.68 -7.51 14.07
CA LEU A 51 -6.18 -7.84 12.72
C LEU A 51 -4.71 -8.30 12.75
N THR A 52 -4.04 -8.19 13.89
CA THR A 52 -2.59 -8.35 14.02
C THR A 52 -2.19 -9.72 14.59
N LEU A 53 -3.14 -10.66 14.68
CA LEU A 53 -2.95 -12.02 15.20
C LEU A 53 -1.73 -12.72 14.59
N ASN A 54 -1.49 -12.52 13.29
CA ASN A 54 -0.25 -12.93 12.64
C ASN A 54 0.68 -11.74 12.44
N TYR A 55 1.94 -11.93 12.80
CA TYR A 55 3.02 -10.98 12.51
C TYR A 55 3.13 -10.62 11.02
N GLN A 56 2.85 -11.58 10.11
CA GLN A 56 2.85 -11.33 8.67
C GLN A 56 1.76 -10.35 8.25
N ASP A 57 0.54 -10.49 8.79
CA ASP A 57 -0.58 -9.59 8.52
C ASP A 57 -0.28 -8.21 9.07
N TRP A 58 0.21 -8.14 10.32
CA TRP A 58 0.66 -6.89 10.95
C TRP A 58 1.71 -6.16 10.10
N LEU A 59 2.76 -6.86 9.65
CA LEU A 59 3.76 -6.28 8.75
C LEU A 59 3.14 -5.81 7.43
N THR A 60 2.24 -6.60 6.85
CA THR A 60 1.59 -6.30 5.57
C THR A 60 0.75 -5.03 5.67
N ILE A 61 0.02 -4.85 6.77
CA ILE A 61 -0.73 -3.62 7.07
C ILE A 61 0.24 -2.44 7.19
N GLY A 62 1.36 -2.60 7.91
CA GLY A 62 2.37 -1.55 8.04
C GLY A 62 2.95 -1.09 6.70
N PHE A 63 3.33 -2.03 5.83
CA PHE A 63 3.80 -1.73 4.48
C PHE A 63 2.71 -1.11 3.60
N ALA A 64 1.47 -1.60 3.68
CA ALA A 64 0.35 -1.08 2.90
C ALA A 64 0.04 0.39 3.26
N LEU A 65 0.08 0.72 4.54
CA LEU A 65 -0.10 2.09 5.03
C LEU A 65 1.09 2.97 4.67
N ALA A 66 2.32 2.49 4.84
CA ALA A 66 3.52 3.24 4.50
C ALA A 66 3.63 3.55 2.99
N ASP A 67 3.21 2.61 2.13
CA ASP A 67 3.20 2.78 0.68
C ASP A 67 2.23 3.89 0.23
N TYR A 68 1.03 3.95 0.81
CA TYR A 68 -0.01 4.90 0.40
C TYR A 68 0.04 6.24 1.17
N PHE A 69 0.18 6.20 2.49
CA PHE A 69 0.11 7.37 3.36
C PHE A 69 1.49 7.91 3.79
N GLY A 70 2.56 7.15 3.59
CA GLY A 70 3.88 7.49 4.15
C GLY A 70 3.81 7.67 5.67
N GLU A 71 4.44 8.72 6.20
CA GLU A 71 4.45 9.01 7.65
C GLU A 71 3.05 9.18 8.26
N ASN A 72 2.07 9.69 7.51
CA ASN A 72 0.70 9.85 8.02
C ASN A 72 0.04 8.50 8.35
N GLY A 73 0.49 7.42 7.72
CA GLY A 73 0.01 6.06 7.97
C GLY A 73 0.39 5.53 9.35
N ARG A 74 1.38 6.16 10.03
CA ARG A 74 1.86 5.76 11.35
C ARG A 74 0.75 5.80 12.39
N ASN A 75 -0.10 6.84 12.36
CA ASN A 75 -1.20 6.98 13.31
C ASN A 75 -2.20 5.82 13.19
N TYR A 76 -2.58 5.47 11.97
CA TYR A 76 -3.44 4.31 11.70
C TYR A 76 -2.80 3.01 12.17
N PHE A 77 -1.50 2.83 11.93
CA PHE A 77 -0.78 1.64 12.37
C PHE A 77 -0.79 1.48 13.89
N HIS A 78 -0.58 2.57 14.65
CA HIS A 78 -0.70 2.53 16.11
C HIS A 78 -2.14 2.22 16.57
N ARG A 79 -3.16 2.82 15.93
CA ARG A 79 -4.58 2.57 16.24
C ARG A 79 -4.99 1.12 15.99
N LEU A 80 -4.41 0.47 14.99
CA LEU A 80 -4.66 -0.95 14.72
C LEU A 80 -3.85 -1.85 15.66
N SER A 81 -2.60 -1.49 15.94
CA SER A 81 -1.71 -2.33 16.76
C SER A 81 -2.08 -2.33 18.24
N ARG A 82 -2.77 -1.31 18.76
CA ARG A 82 -3.16 -1.21 20.17
C ARG A 82 -4.11 -2.31 20.65
N PHE A 83 -4.77 -3.02 19.73
CA PHE A 83 -5.68 -4.13 20.07
C PHE A 83 -4.92 -5.40 20.43
N TYR A 84 -3.66 -5.51 20.01
CA TYR A 84 -2.81 -6.62 20.38
C TYR A 84 -2.40 -6.50 21.87
N PRO A 85 -2.56 -7.55 22.69
CA PRO A 85 -2.23 -7.51 24.12
C PRO A 85 -0.74 -7.25 24.39
N GLY A 86 0.15 -7.57 23.45
CA GLY A 86 1.58 -7.29 23.53
C GLY A 86 2.01 -5.97 22.86
N TYR A 87 1.07 -5.05 22.63
CA TYR A 87 1.36 -3.78 21.98
C TYR A 87 2.36 -2.94 22.79
N ASP A 88 3.43 -2.53 22.12
CA ASP A 88 4.39 -1.57 22.64
C ASP A 88 4.60 -0.43 21.64
N PHE A 89 4.49 0.80 22.13
CA PHE A 89 4.57 1.99 21.30
C PHE A 89 5.92 2.12 20.60
N ASN A 90 7.03 1.85 21.30
CA ASN A 90 8.38 1.97 20.74
C ASN A 90 8.66 0.91 19.68
N ASN A 91 8.26 -0.33 19.92
CA ASN A 91 8.37 -1.43 18.96
C ASN A 91 7.52 -1.17 17.72
N CYS A 92 6.29 -0.70 17.89
CA CYS A 92 5.41 -0.30 16.79
C CYS A 92 6.03 0.81 15.95
N ASN A 93 6.55 1.85 16.59
CA ASN A 93 7.21 2.98 15.93
C ASN A 93 8.44 2.54 15.13
N ARG A 94 9.29 1.69 15.72
CA ARG A 94 10.47 1.12 15.07
C ARG A 94 10.10 0.20 13.91
N GLN A 95 9.01 -0.54 14.03
CA GLN A 95 8.52 -1.38 12.96
C GLN A 95 8.01 -0.55 11.79
N TYR A 96 7.27 0.53 12.06
CA TYR A 96 6.78 1.42 11.02
C TYR A 96 7.91 2.13 10.29
N ASP A 97 8.96 2.54 11.01
CA ASP A 97 10.18 3.12 10.41
C ASP A 97 10.86 2.16 9.42
N LYS A 98 10.91 0.86 9.76
CA LYS A 98 11.36 -0.18 8.84
C LYS A 98 10.43 -0.34 7.64
N CYS A 99 9.12 -0.15 7.80
CA CYS A 99 8.15 -0.22 6.71
C CYS A 99 8.22 0.99 5.77
N LEU A 100 8.70 2.14 6.26
CA LEU A 100 8.91 3.34 5.46
C LEU A 100 10.23 3.29 4.68
N SER A 101 11.29 2.80 5.34
CA SER A 101 12.59 2.61 4.69
C SER A 101 12.62 1.40 3.75
N GLY A 102 11.89 0.34 4.08
CA GLY A 102 11.73 -0.84 3.27
C GLY A 102 10.58 -0.72 2.28
N ARG A 103 10.76 -1.22 1.05
CA ARG A 103 9.65 -1.41 0.12
C ARG A 103 9.40 -2.89 -0.07
N ARG A 104 8.16 -3.32 0.17
CA ARG A 104 7.72 -4.68 -0.14
C ARG A 104 6.99 -4.65 -1.49
N SER A 105 7.59 -5.28 -2.51
CA SER A 105 6.93 -5.42 -3.81
C SER A 105 5.61 -6.17 -3.67
N GLY A 106 4.52 -5.58 -4.19
CA GLY A 106 3.21 -6.22 -4.28
C GLY A 106 2.27 -5.97 -3.09
N VAL A 107 2.68 -5.22 -2.07
CA VAL A 107 1.79 -4.81 -0.98
C VAL A 107 1.35 -3.37 -1.20
N THR A 108 0.04 -3.15 -1.23
CA THR A 108 -0.58 -1.84 -1.40
C THR A 108 -1.74 -1.71 -0.40
N ILE A 109 -2.34 -0.53 -0.30
CA ILE A 109 -3.52 -0.30 0.54
C ILE A 109 -4.70 -1.25 0.23
N LYS A 110 -4.79 -1.79 -0.99
CA LYS A 110 -5.77 -2.83 -1.34
C LYS A 110 -5.58 -4.12 -0.54
N THR A 111 -4.34 -4.48 -0.23
CA THR A 111 -4.03 -5.63 0.62
C THR A 111 -4.59 -5.44 2.02
N PHE A 112 -4.53 -4.21 2.56
CA PHE A 112 -5.16 -3.88 3.83
C PHE A 112 -6.69 -4.05 3.77
N PHE A 113 -7.35 -3.58 2.72
CA PHE A 113 -8.81 -3.77 2.57
C PHE A 113 -9.20 -5.25 2.46
N TYR A 114 -8.40 -6.05 1.76
CA TYR A 114 -8.60 -7.49 1.70
C TYR A 114 -8.48 -8.16 3.07
N LEU A 115 -7.47 -7.78 3.86
CA LEU A 115 -7.30 -8.29 5.23
C LEU A 115 -8.47 -7.90 6.13
N ALA A 116 -8.91 -6.65 6.06
CA ALA A 116 -10.08 -6.18 6.80
C ALA A 116 -11.34 -6.99 6.41
N GLN A 117 -11.56 -7.20 5.11
CA GLN A 117 -12.68 -8.01 4.62
C GLN A 117 -12.60 -9.47 5.08
N SER A 118 -11.42 -10.08 5.04
CA SER A 118 -11.17 -11.45 5.50
C SER A 118 -11.47 -11.63 6.98
N ALA A 119 -11.21 -10.59 7.77
CA ALA A 119 -11.54 -10.53 9.19
C ALA A 119 -13.04 -10.26 9.48
N GLY A 120 -13.87 -10.13 8.45
CA GLY A 120 -15.31 -9.87 8.60
C GLY A 120 -15.66 -8.38 8.69
N ILE A 121 -14.71 -7.47 8.47
CA ILE A 121 -15.00 -6.03 8.41
C ILE A 121 -15.62 -5.71 7.05
N ASN A 122 -16.81 -5.12 7.08
CA ASN A 122 -17.43 -4.67 5.86
C ASN A 122 -16.64 -3.47 5.29
N ILE A 123 -16.09 -3.63 4.08
CA ILE A 123 -15.33 -2.58 3.37
C ILE A 123 -16.19 -1.82 2.35
N ARG A 124 -17.51 -2.07 2.32
CA ARG A 124 -18.43 -1.27 1.53
C ARG A 124 -18.72 0.01 2.31
N VAL A 125 -18.41 1.12 1.67
CA VAL A 125 -18.53 2.51 2.12
C VAL A 125 -19.42 3.25 1.13
#